data_AF-A0A401FS09-F1
#
_entry.id   AF-A0A401FS09-F1
#
_cell.length_a   1.000
_cell.length_b   1.000
_cell.length_c   1.000
_cell.angle_alpha   90.00
_cell.angle_beta   90.00
_cell.angle_gamma   90.00
#
_symmetry.space_group_name_H-M   'P 1'
#
loop_
_entity.id
_entity.type
_entity.pdbx_description
1 polymer ?
#
loop_
_entity_poly.entity_id
_entity_poly.type
_entity_poly.pdbx_seq_one_letter_code
_entity_poly.pdbx_strand_id
1 'polypeptide(L)'
;MGKIFLNKNSTDTNYELRKSVGKTIGSGRVEKACDQVVGFRQKKKGMSWGKVGSKALATLKIAELNGQWDDFWEIADRSEAANNCLC
;
A
#
# COMPACT_ATOMS: atom_id res chain seq x y z
N MET A 1 -10.44 -30.56 -3.13
CA MET A 1 -9.66 -29.57 -2.35
C MET A 1 -9.97 -28.20 -2.94
N GLY A 2 -10.58 -27.21 -2.31
CA GLY A 2 -10.90 -26.97 -0.91
C GLY A 2 -10.74 -25.46 -0.67
N LYS A 3 -11.84 -24.81 -0.26
CA LYS A 3 -12.00 -23.42 0.25
C LYS A 3 -12.32 -22.31 -0.76
N ILE A 4 -13.62 -22.11 -1.00
CA ILE A 4 -14.21 -20.80 -1.31
C ILE A 4 -14.58 -20.18 0.05
N PHE A 5 -13.84 -19.18 0.52
CA PHE A 5 -14.24 -18.41 1.70
C PHE A 5 -15.14 -17.26 1.27
N LEU A 6 -16.46 -17.40 1.45
CA LEU A 6 -17.37 -16.27 1.52
C LEU A 6 -18.31 -16.48 2.70
N ASN A 7 -17.86 -16.09 3.90
CA ASN A 7 -18.78 -15.76 4.98
C ASN A 7 -19.35 -14.37 4.65
N LYS A 8 -20.58 -14.33 4.17
CA LYS A 8 -21.24 -13.13 3.65
C LYS A 8 -22.11 -12.53 4.75
N ASN A 9 -21.49 -11.76 5.66
CA ASN A 9 -22.23 -10.84 6.52
C ASN A 9 -22.73 -9.67 5.68
N SER A 10 -24.05 -9.65 5.50
CA SER A 10 -24.80 -9.00 4.44
C SER A 10 -25.17 -7.56 4.75
N THR A 11 -24.22 -6.64 4.58
CA THR A 11 -24.50 -5.19 4.40
C THR A 11 -23.58 -4.51 3.37
N ASP A 12 -22.37 -5.04 3.12
CA ASP A 12 -21.37 -4.45 2.19
C ASP A 12 -21.66 -4.72 0.70
N THR A 13 -22.59 -5.64 0.41
CA THR A 13 -22.89 -6.13 -0.95
C THR A 13 -24.04 -5.37 -1.64
N ASN A 14 -24.36 -4.13 -1.26
CA ASN A 14 -25.34 -3.36 -2.02
C ASN A 14 -24.67 -2.72 -3.26
N TYR A 15 -24.48 -3.54 -4.29
CA TYR A 15 -23.82 -3.14 -5.53
C TYR A 15 -24.60 -2.04 -6.27
N GLU A 16 -25.92 -2.01 -6.17
CA GLU A 16 -26.76 -0.99 -6.79
C GLU A 16 -26.63 0.37 -6.11
N LEU A 17 -26.62 0.40 -4.77
CA LEU A 17 -26.32 1.62 -4.01
C LEU A 17 -24.89 2.10 -4.30
N ARG A 18 -23.89 1.22 -4.32
CA ARG A 18 -22.51 1.61 -4.66
C ARG A 18 -22.39 2.17 -6.08
N LYS A 19 -23.08 1.57 -7.05
CA LYS A 19 -23.11 2.06 -8.44
C LYS A 19 -23.78 3.43 -8.54
N SER A 20 -24.93 3.62 -7.88
CA SER A 20 -25.66 4.90 -7.89
C SER A 20 -24.89 6.03 -7.21
N VAL A 21 -24.08 5.74 -6.19
CA VAL A 21 -23.18 6.73 -5.55
C VAL A 21 -21.78 6.79 -6.18
N GLY A 22 -21.54 6.16 -7.33
CA GLY A 22 -20.26 6.17 -8.03
C GLY A 22 -19.09 5.48 -7.31
N LYS A 23 -19.37 4.67 -6.28
CA LYS A 23 -18.36 3.93 -5.53
C LYS A 23 -17.91 2.69 -6.32
N THR A 24 -16.60 2.49 -6.43
CA THR A 24 -16.02 1.31 -7.07
C THR A 24 -16.48 0.02 -6.38
N ILE A 25 -16.96 -0.93 -7.18
CA ILE A 25 -17.53 -2.21 -6.73
C ILE A 25 -16.44 -3.26 -6.48
N GLY A 26 -15.30 -3.18 -7.18
CA GLY A 26 -14.21 -4.15 -7.10
C GLY A 26 -12.99 -3.66 -6.32
N SER A 27 -12.27 -4.59 -5.70
CA SER A 27 -10.97 -4.38 -5.06
C SER A 27 -9.80 -4.19 -6.03
N GLY A 28 -10.03 -4.35 -7.35
CA GLY A 28 -8.98 -4.40 -8.36
C GLY A 28 -8.00 -3.22 -8.35
N ARG A 29 -8.45 -2.00 -8.01
CA ARG A 29 -7.55 -0.84 -7.87
C ARG A 29 -6.59 -0.99 -6.69
N VAL A 30 -7.07 -1.49 -5.55
CA VAL A 30 -6.25 -1.74 -4.37
C VAL A 30 -5.33 -2.94 -4.59
N GLU A 31 -5.82 -3.99 -5.26
CA GLU A 31 -5.01 -5.16 -5.62
C GLU A 31 -3.86 -4.76 -6.55
N LYS A 32 -4.13 -3.91 -7.55
CA LYS A 32 -3.09 -3.42 -8.44
C LYS A 32 -2.10 -2.49 -7.75
N ALA A 33 -2.57 -1.63 -6.85
CA ALA A 33 -1.69 -0.81 -6.02
C ALA A 33 -0.77 -1.67 -5.15
N CYS A 34 -1.30 -2.72 -4.51
CA CYS A 34 -0.52 -3.67 -3.72
C CYS A 34 0.54 -4.41 -4.57
N ASP A 35 0.16 -4.82 -5.78
CA ASP A 35 1.07 -5.42 -6.75
C ASP A 35 2.20 -4.45 -7.16
N GLN A 36 1.90 -3.18 -7.43
CA GLN A 36 2.90 -2.19 -7.82
C GLN A 36 3.83 -1.78 -6.67
N VAL A 37 3.29 -1.61 -5.47
CA VAL A 37 4.05 -1.15 -4.29
C VAL A 37 4.89 -2.27 -3.69
N VAL A 38 4.32 -3.47 -3.55
CA VAL A 38 4.95 -4.60 -2.85
C VAL A 38 5.36 -5.69 -3.83
N GLY A 39 4.44 -6.12 -4.70
CA GLY A 39 4.67 -7.26 -5.60
C GLY A 39 5.89 -7.09 -6.50
N PHE A 40 5.96 -5.96 -7.19
CA PHE A 40 6.98 -5.71 -8.21
C PHE A 40 8.41 -5.74 -7.69
N ARG A 41 8.64 -5.23 -6.47
CA ARG A 41 9.99 -5.10 -5.89
C ARG A 41 10.29 -6.12 -4.81
N GLN A 42 9.30 -6.57 -4.05
CA GLN A 42 9.53 -7.35 -2.84
C GLN A 42 9.26 -8.86 -3.00
N LYS A 43 8.54 -9.29 -4.05
CA LYS A 43 8.14 -10.70 -4.25
C LYS A 43 8.94 -11.45 -5.33
N LYS A 44 10.17 -11.01 -5.67
CA LYS A 44 11.02 -11.75 -6.63
C LYS A 44 11.71 -12.94 -5.95
N LYS A 45 12.15 -13.91 -6.76
CA LYS A 45 12.80 -15.14 -6.28
C LYS A 45 14.01 -14.81 -5.41
N GLY A 46 14.09 -15.42 -4.22
CA GLY A 46 15.20 -15.25 -3.28
C GLY A 46 15.15 -13.99 -2.42
N MET A 47 14.08 -13.20 -2.49
CA MET A 47 13.93 -12.02 -1.64
C MET A 47 13.23 -12.36 -0.32
N SER A 48 13.83 -11.93 0.78
CA SER A 48 13.23 -11.94 2.12
C SER A 48 13.42 -10.57 2.76
N TRP A 49 12.39 -10.09 3.44
CA TRP A 49 12.39 -8.76 4.05
C TRP A 49 11.95 -8.87 5.50
N GLY A 50 12.69 -8.21 6.39
CA GLY A 50 12.20 -7.92 7.73
C GLY A 50 11.01 -6.95 7.67
N LYS A 51 10.14 -6.98 8.69
CA LYS A 51 8.93 -6.14 8.77
C LYS A 51 9.22 -4.65 8.55
N VAL A 52 10.30 -4.13 9.14
CA VAL A 52 10.71 -2.73 9.01
C VAL A 52 11.19 -2.42 7.59
N GLY A 53 12.06 -3.26 7.02
CA GLY A 53 12.60 -3.08 5.67
C GLY A 53 11.52 -3.17 4.58
N SER A 54 10.59 -4.12 4.72
CA SER A 54 9.44 -4.24 3.81
C SER A 54 8.56 -2.98 3.81
N LYS A 55 8.28 -2.43 5.00
CA LYS A 55 7.53 -1.19 5.15
C LYS A 55 8.27 0.00 4.55
N ALA A 56 9.56 0.16 4.85
CA ALA A 56 10.36 1.26 4.30
C ALA A 56 10.40 1.23 2.77
N LEU A 57 10.61 0.05 2.17
CA LEU A 57 10.59 -0.10 0.71
C LEU A 57 9.23 0.19 0.08
N ALA A 58 8.14 -0.20 0.75
CA ALA A 58 6.79 0.13 0.30
C ALA A 58 6.58 1.65 0.31
N THR A 59 7.00 2.35 1.37
CA THR A 59 6.89 3.81 1.46
C THR A 59 7.69 4.52 0.36
N LEU A 60 8.94 4.09 0.13
CA LEU A 60 9.77 4.62 -0.96
C LEU A 60 9.11 4.42 -2.32
N LYS A 61 8.52 3.24 -2.55
CA LYS A 61 7.83 2.95 -3.81
C LYS A 61 6.57 3.79 -3.99
N ILE A 62 5.86 4.11 -2.92
CA ILE A 62 4.70 5.01 -2.96
C ILE A 62 5.14 6.44 -3.33
N ALA A 63 6.21 6.95 -2.71
CA ALA A 63 6.75 8.27 -3.04
C ALA A 63 7.17 8.37 -4.51
N GLU A 64 7.85 7.33 -5.03
CA GLU A 64 8.22 7.24 -6.44
C GLU A 64 6.99 7.23 -7.36
N LEU A 65 5.98 6.40 -7.08
CA LEU A 65 4.77 6.29 -7.91
C LEU A 65 3.92 7.58 -7.91
N ASN A 66 3.97 8.34 -6.83
CA ASN A 66 3.27 9.62 -6.71
C ASN A 66 4.08 10.80 -7.26
N GLY A 67 5.33 10.60 -7.71
CA GLY A 67 6.22 11.68 -8.15
C GLY A 67 6.70 12.59 -7.02
N GLN A 68 6.65 12.11 -5.77
CA GLN A 68 7.01 12.85 -4.55
C GLN A 68 8.37 12.40 -4.03
N TRP A 69 9.28 12.02 -4.92
CA TRP A 69 10.57 11.45 -4.54
C TRP A 69 11.42 12.50 -3.81
N ASP A 70 11.53 13.70 -4.37
CA ASP A 70 12.33 14.78 -3.79
C ASP A 70 11.74 15.29 -2.46
N ASP A 71 10.43 15.53 -2.42
CA ASP A 71 9.70 15.93 -1.20
C ASP A 71 9.88 14.91 -0.05
N PHE A 72 9.92 13.62 -0.39
CA PHE A 72 10.10 12.56 0.60
C PHE A 72 11.46 12.67 1.30
N TRP A 73 12.53 12.97 0.56
CA TRP A 73 13.87 13.13 1.12
C TRP A 73 14.02 14.41 1.92
N GLU A 74 13.40 15.51 1.50
CA GLU A 74 13.40 16.73 2.30
C GLU A 74 12.74 16.53 3.68
N ILE A 75 11.66 15.75 3.74
CA ILE A 75 10.99 15.41 4.99
C ILE A 75 11.84 14.44 5.81
N ALA A 76 12.45 13.44 5.17
CA ALA A 76 13.32 12.47 5.84
C ALA A 76 14.51 13.18 6.50
N ASP A 77 15.20 14.07 5.78
CA ASP A 77 16.31 14.87 6.28
C ASP A 77 15.89 15.77 7.44
N ARG A 78 14.73 16.42 7.34
CA ARG A 78 14.18 17.23 8.46
C ARG A 78 13.79 16.38 9.66
N SER A 79 13.30 15.16 9.45
CA SER A 79 12.93 14.27 10.55
C SER A 79 14.17 13.76 11.30
N GLU A 80 15.26 13.47 10.59
CA GLU A 80 16.53 13.08 11.18
C GLU A 80 17.21 14.25 11.90
N ALA A 81 17.15 15.45 11.31
CA ALA A 81 17.58 16.68 11.97
C ALA A 81 16.77 16.97 13.25
N ALA A 82 15.45 16.77 13.24
CA ALA A 82 14.59 16.93 14.41
C ALA A 82 14.86 15.88 15.50
N ASN A 83 15.12 14.63 15.11
CA ASN A 83 15.50 13.56 16.04
C ASN A 83 16.89 13.79 16.68
N ASN A 84 17.80 14.45 15.95
CA ASN A 84 19.13 14.80 16.44
C ASN A 84 19.18 16.13 17.20
N CYS A 85 18.11 16.95 17.15
CA CYS A 85 17.99 18.22 17.88
C CYS A 85 17.34 18.05 19.28
N LEU A 86 17.14 16.81 19.75
CA LEU A 86 16.74 16.48 21.12
C LEU A 86 17.95 16.36 22.08
N CYS A 87 19.03 17.13 21.82
CA CYS A 87 20.13 17.33 22.76
C CYS A 87 19.99 18.66 23.51
#